data_AF-A0A7K4D0E9-F1
#
_entry.id   AF-A0A7K4D0E9-F1
#
_cell.length_a   1.000
_cell.length_b   1.000
_cell.length_c   1.000
_cell.angle_alpha   90.00
_cell.angle_beta   90.00
_cell.angle_gamma   90.00
#
_symmetry.space_group_name_H-M   'P 1'
#
loop_
_entity.id
_entity.type
_entity.pdbx_description
1 polymer ?
#
loop_
_entity_poly.entity_id
_entity_poly.type
_entity_poly.pdbx_seq_one_letter_code
_entity_poly.pdbx_strand_id
1 'polypeptide(L)'
;IALHFLPDPAKPLVCLPCGSAAKTREKFGKKMISQGLGHQLMSAVTREPRFERVILSEPCTIIPYALEGQHPDYNLPPQDLSIQSERIFINQLALWLARVKAAQPERQHVFYIGAIHHYFILHFANETTGRPFHLVREIPARGVRDFAEAAKHFHATILETVATGQAPAQAPASLASLASGRGRYTHRKFWHAVLVEALEGRRRLGQPLLRPARQGRLPKL
;
A
#
# COMPACT_ATOMS: atom_id res chain seq x y z
N ILE A 1 5.63 7.67 16.56
CA ILE A 1 4.63 6.79 15.92
C ILE A 1 3.32 7.57 15.79
N ALA A 2 2.83 7.80 14.58
CA ALA A 2 1.65 8.62 14.33
C ALA A 2 0.32 7.83 14.43
N LEU A 3 0.21 6.84 15.33
CA LEU A 3 -1.05 6.09 15.56
C LEU A 3 -2.21 7.01 15.98
N HIS A 4 -1.89 8.20 16.49
CA HIS A 4 -2.85 9.23 16.88
C HIS A 4 -3.15 10.24 15.78
N PHE A 5 -2.41 10.23 14.67
CA PHE A 5 -2.69 11.12 13.56
C PHE A 5 -4.02 10.75 12.91
N LEU A 6 -4.86 11.76 12.72
CA LEU A 6 -6.08 11.65 11.93
C LEU A 6 -5.93 12.51 10.68
N PRO A 7 -6.24 11.96 9.49
CA PRO A 7 -6.21 12.72 8.26
C PRO A 7 -7.31 13.80 8.26
N ASP A 8 -7.16 14.86 7.47
CA ASP A 8 -8.24 15.83 7.27
C ASP A 8 -9.49 15.14 6.68
N PRO A 9 -10.67 15.22 7.34
CA PRO A 9 -11.90 14.58 6.87
C PRO A 9 -12.38 15.12 5.52
N ALA A 10 -12.06 16.36 5.16
CA ALA A 10 -12.46 16.97 3.89
C ALA A 10 -11.59 16.50 2.70
N LYS A 11 -10.46 15.85 2.98
CA LYS A 11 -9.49 15.47 1.96
C LYS A 11 -9.53 13.97 1.66
N PRO A 12 -9.34 13.56 0.39
CA PRO A 12 -9.08 12.18 0.03
C PRO A 12 -7.83 11.67 0.75
N LEU A 13 -7.93 10.49 1.37
CA LEU A 13 -6.81 9.86 2.06
C LEU A 13 -6.06 8.95 1.10
N VAL A 14 -4.80 9.29 0.82
CA VAL A 14 -3.94 8.56 -0.09
C VAL A 14 -2.77 7.93 0.67
N CYS A 15 -2.74 6.60 0.67
CA CYS A 15 -1.64 5.80 1.19
C CYS A 15 -0.57 5.61 0.12
N LEU A 16 0.69 5.83 0.50
CA LEU A 16 1.86 5.73 -0.36
C LEU A 16 2.83 4.69 0.21
N PRO A 17 3.56 3.93 -0.61
CA PRO A 17 4.58 3.02 -0.11
C PRO A 17 5.79 3.79 0.42
N CYS A 18 6.52 3.19 1.37
CA CYS A 18 7.87 3.65 1.64
C CYS A 18 8.79 3.29 0.46
N GLY A 19 9.84 4.08 0.30
CA GLY A 19 10.91 3.84 -0.66
C GLY A 19 12.21 3.54 0.07
N SER A 20 13.07 2.71 -0.53
CA SER A 20 14.41 2.46 0.02
C SER A 20 15.25 3.73 -0.02
N ALA A 21 15.60 4.25 1.15
CA ALA A 21 16.52 5.39 1.28
C ALA A 21 17.99 4.95 1.39
N ALA A 22 18.29 3.64 1.48
CA ALA A 22 19.61 3.12 1.83
C ALA A 22 20.75 3.66 0.94
N LYS A 23 20.60 3.56 -0.38
CA LYS A 23 21.62 4.04 -1.35
C LYS A 23 21.82 5.54 -1.38
N THR A 24 20.81 6.31 -0.95
CA THR A 24 20.85 7.78 -1.00
C THR A 24 21.28 8.37 0.34
N ARG A 25 20.97 7.70 1.47
CA ARG A 25 21.42 8.11 2.81
C ARG A 25 22.93 8.00 2.98
N GLU A 26 23.53 6.91 2.52
CA GLU A 26 24.98 6.68 2.61
C GLU A 26 25.79 7.83 2.02
N LYS A 27 25.25 8.49 0.98
CA LYS A 27 25.93 9.57 0.26
C LYS A 27 25.53 10.98 0.71
N PHE A 28 24.31 11.19 1.24
CA PHE A 28 23.73 12.53 1.41
C PHE A 28 23.12 12.81 2.80
N GLY A 29 23.21 11.89 3.77
CA GLY A 29 22.63 12.09 5.11
C GLY A 29 21.11 11.86 5.18
N LYS A 30 20.44 12.45 6.19
CA LYS A 30 18.97 12.31 6.39
C LYS A 30 18.22 12.80 5.15
N LYS A 31 17.64 11.86 4.40
CA LYS A 31 16.79 12.15 3.25
C LYS A 31 15.36 11.72 3.54
N MET A 32 14.41 12.62 3.27
CA MET A 32 12.99 12.30 3.37
C MET A 32 12.59 11.27 2.31
N ILE A 33 11.71 10.33 2.65
CA ILE A 33 11.12 9.35 1.71
C ILE A 33 10.42 10.09 0.55
N SER A 34 9.76 11.22 0.83
CA SER A 34 9.18 12.12 -0.19
C SER A 34 10.19 12.57 -1.25
N GLN A 35 11.47 12.68 -0.91
CA GLN A 35 12.55 13.07 -1.83
C GLN A 35 13.13 11.87 -2.61
N GLY A 36 12.67 10.65 -2.33
CA GLY A 36 13.04 9.44 -3.05
C GLY A 36 12.49 9.43 -4.48
N LEU A 37 13.21 8.77 -5.40
CA LEU A 37 12.84 8.72 -6.82
C LEU A 37 11.39 8.27 -7.05
N GLY A 38 10.92 7.24 -6.33
CA GLY A 38 9.55 6.76 -6.46
C GLY A 38 8.51 7.83 -6.14
N HIS A 39 8.72 8.61 -5.07
CA HIS A 39 7.81 9.69 -4.67
C HIS A 39 7.85 10.88 -5.61
N GLN A 40 9.03 11.18 -6.18
CA GLN A 40 9.18 12.22 -7.20
C GLN A 40 8.48 11.84 -8.52
N LEU A 41 8.56 10.57 -8.91
CA LEU A 41 7.83 10.06 -10.07
C LEU A 41 6.32 10.10 -9.83
N MET A 42 5.86 9.87 -8.60
CA MET A 42 4.44 9.99 -8.23
C MET A 42 3.98 11.44 -7.94
N SER A 43 4.70 12.46 -8.42
CA SER A 43 4.46 13.89 -8.11
C SER A 43 3.03 14.38 -8.38
N ALA A 44 2.33 13.83 -9.37
CA ALA A 44 0.93 14.15 -9.63
C ALA A 44 0.02 13.89 -8.40
N VAL A 45 0.36 12.88 -7.59
CA VAL A 45 -0.34 12.55 -6.33
C VAL A 45 0.39 13.17 -5.13
N THR A 46 1.72 13.07 -5.08
CA THR A 46 2.50 13.45 -3.89
C THR A 46 2.66 14.96 -3.71
N ARG A 47 2.35 15.78 -4.73
CA ARG A 47 2.37 17.25 -4.64
C ARG A 47 0.97 17.89 -4.67
N GLU A 48 -0.10 17.12 -4.85
CA GLU A 48 -1.48 17.63 -4.87
C GLU A 48 -1.93 18.11 -3.46
N PRO A 49 -2.18 19.41 -3.23
CA PRO A 49 -2.51 19.93 -1.90
C PRO A 49 -3.89 19.52 -1.37
N ARG A 50 -4.80 19.10 -2.26
CA ARG A 50 -6.14 18.63 -1.89
C ARG A 50 -6.14 17.23 -1.28
N PHE A 51 -5.04 16.48 -1.40
CA PHE A 51 -4.94 15.12 -0.87
C PHE A 51 -4.25 15.10 0.48
N GLU A 52 -4.81 14.34 1.41
CA GLU A 52 -4.13 13.95 2.64
C GLU A 52 -3.33 12.68 2.37
N ARG A 53 -2.06 12.66 2.78
CA ARG A 53 -1.14 11.60 2.38
C ARG A 53 -0.47 10.98 3.58
N VAL A 54 -0.40 9.66 3.58
CA VAL A 54 0.36 8.89 4.56
C VAL A 54 1.31 7.94 3.85
N ILE A 55 2.54 7.86 4.32
CA ILE A 55 3.51 6.86 3.88
C ILE A 55 3.37 5.65 4.81
N LEU A 56 3.13 4.50 4.20
CA LEU A 56 3.15 3.20 4.85
C LEU A 56 4.60 2.72 4.85
N SER A 57 5.24 2.70 6.02
CA SER A 57 6.64 2.30 6.15
C SER A 57 6.84 1.17 7.14
N GLU A 58 7.60 0.18 6.73
CA GLU A 58 7.95 -0.96 7.57
C GLU A 58 9.08 -0.61 8.56
N PRO A 59 9.17 -1.26 9.73
CA PRO A 59 8.24 -2.29 10.22
C PRO A 59 6.98 -1.74 10.89
N CYS A 60 6.87 -0.43 11.21
CA CYS A 60 5.83 0.05 12.13
C CYS A 60 5.47 1.54 11.98
N THR A 61 5.62 2.18 10.81
CA THR A 61 5.44 3.64 10.73
C THR A 61 4.45 4.06 9.66
N ILE A 62 3.30 4.54 10.13
CA ILE A 62 2.44 5.44 9.37
C ILE A 62 3.06 6.82 9.52
N ILE A 63 3.55 7.40 8.44
CA ILE A 63 4.20 8.71 8.42
C ILE A 63 3.28 9.67 7.67
N PRO A 64 2.59 10.58 8.36
CA PRO A 64 1.87 11.66 7.69
C PRO A 64 2.84 12.45 6.83
N TYR A 65 2.53 12.64 5.55
CA TYR A 65 3.45 13.24 4.59
C TYR A 65 3.86 14.66 5.03
N ALA A 66 2.94 15.40 5.62
CA ALA A 66 3.18 16.74 6.17
C ALA A 66 4.11 16.76 7.39
N LEU A 67 4.23 15.64 8.12
CA LEU A 67 5.01 15.53 9.35
C LEU A 67 6.30 14.71 9.16
N GLU A 68 6.65 14.36 7.92
CA GLU A 68 7.79 13.51 7.62
C GLU A 68 9.11 14.08 8.18
N GLY A 69 9.30 15.40 8.12
CA GLY A 69 10.50 16.06 8.66
C GLY A 69 10.66 15.91 10.18
N GLN A 70 9.55 15.69 10.90
CA GLN A 70 9.52 15.51 12.35
C GLN A 70 9.76 14.06 12.78
N HIS A 71 9.75 13.11 11.84
CA HIS A 71 10.03 11.73 12.17
C HIS A 71 11.52 11.52 12.48
N PRO A 72 11.85 10.62 13.43
CA PRO A 72 13.24 10.29 13.73
C PRO A 72 13.93 9.70 12.51
N ASP A 73 15.24 9.92 12.42
CA ASP A 73 16.06 9.44 11.31
C ASP A 73 16.27 7.92 11.42
N TYR A 74 15.31 7.15 10.92
CA TYR A 74 15.40 5.70 10.89
C TYR A 74 15.80 5.20 9.50
N ASN A 75 16.75 4.27 9.42
CA ASN A 75 17.03 3.46 8.23
C ASN A 75 15.84 2.53 7.94
N LEU A 76 14.86 3.05 7.20
CA LEU A 76 13.67 2.34 6.76
C LEU A 76 13.70 2.12 5.24
N PRO A 77 13.16 0.98 4.76
CA PRO A 77 12.85 -0.22 5.53
C PRO A 77 14.12 -1.05 5.86
N PRO A 78 14.09 -1.92 6.89
CA PRO A 78 15.16 -2.89 7.15
C PRO A 78 15.31 -3.85 5.97
N GLN A 79 16.52 -4.36 5.70
CA GLN A 79 16.82 -5.18 4.51
C GLN A 79 15.92 -6.42 4.36
N ASP A 80 15.63 -7.11 5.46
CA ASP A 80 14.70 -8.22 5.52
C ASP A 80 13.65 -7.96 6.62
N LEU A 81 12.37 -8.03 6.25
CA LEU A 81 11.29 -8.05 7.23
C LEU A 81 11.14 -9.45 7.80
N SER A 82 11.00 -9.55 9.12
CA SER A 82 10.60 -10.80 9.75
C SER A 82 9.10 -11.05 9.55
N ILE A 83 8.67 -12.31 9.69
CA ILE A 83 7.24 -12.68 9.74
C ILE A 83 6.51 -11.85 10.82
N GLN A 84 7.13 -11.68 11.99
CA GLN A 84 6.56 -10.90 13.08
C GLN A 84 6.40 -9.43 12.68
N SER A 85 7.39 -8.85 12.01
CA SER A 85 7.36 -7.45 11.55
C SER A 85 6.21 -7.21 10.57
N GLU A 86 6.01 -8.10 9.60
CA GLU A 86 4.90 -8.06 8.66
C GLU A 86 3.54 -8.08 9.38
N ARG A 87 3.37 -9.01 10.34
CA ARG A 87 2.13 -9.13 11.13
C ARG A 87 1.89 -7.90 12.01
N ILE A 88 2.93 -7.40 12.69
CA ILE A 88 2.84 -6.20 13.52
C ILE A 88 2.43 -5.00 12.66
N PHE A 89 2.99 -4.88 11.46
CA PHE A 89 2.65 -3.78 10.56
C PHE A 89 1.16 -3.81 10.18
N ILE A 90 0.65 -4.97 9.77
CA ILE A 90 -0.77 -5.16 9.47
C ILE A 90 -1.65 -4.79 10.67
N ASN A 91 -1.32 -5.27 11.87
CA ASN A 91 -2.12 -5.02 13.07
C ASN A 91 -2.12 -3.53 13.47
N GLN A 92 -0.97 -2.85 13.40
CA GLN A 92 -0.89 -1.42 13.69
C GLN A 92 -1.64 -0.58 12.67
N LEU A 93 -1.54 -0.93 11.38
CA LEU A 93 -2.29 -0.28 10.34
C LEU A 93 -3.80 -0.51 10.51
N ALA A 94 -4.22 -1.71 10.91
CA ALA A 94 -5.60 -2.03 11.25
C ALA A 94 -6.11 -1.15 12.40
N LEU A 95 -5.36 -1.05 13.50
CA LEU A 95 -5.71 -0.17 14.62
C LEU A 95 -5.88 1.29 14.18
N TRP A 96 -5.00 1.79 13.32
CA TRP A 96 -5.12 3.13 12.78
C TRP A 96 -6.34 3.30 11.86
N LEU A 97 -6.59 2.37 10.94
CA LEU A 97 -7.78 2.40 10.07
C LEU A 97 -9.09 2.39 10.88
N ALA A 98 -9.16 1.58 11.94
CA ALA A 98 -10.31 1.55 12.84
C ALA A 98 -10.54 2.91 13.51
N ARG A 99 -9.46 3.56 13.98
CA ARG A 99 -9.53 4.91 14.56
C ARG A 99 -9.97 5.96 13.54
N VAL A 100 -9.43 5.92 12.32
CA VAL A 100 -9.85 6.83 11.24
C VAL A 100 -11.33 6.64 10.95
N LYS A 101 -11.83 5.40 10.85
CA LYS A 101 -13.24 5.14 10.60
C LYS A 101 -14.14 5.63 11.74
N ALA A 102 -13.75 5.39 12.99
CA ALA A 102 -14.49 5.87 14.15
C ALA A 102 -14.58 7.40 14.20
N ALA A 103 -13.50 8.09 13.84
CA ALA A 103 -13.47 9.55 13.78
C ALA A 103 -14.15 10.14 12.53
N GLN A 104 -14.23 9.36 11.45
CA GLN A 104 -14.73 9.80 10.12
C GLN A 104 -15.67 8.74 9.54
N PRO A 105 -16.88 8.57 10.12
CA PRO A 105 -17.82 7.52 9.71
C PRO A 105 -18.25 7.65 8.25
N GLU A 106 -18.32 8.87 7.72
CA GLU A 106 -18.68 9.16 6.33
C GLU A 106 -17.56 8.82 5.33
N ARG A 107 -16.32 8.61 5.78
CA ARG A 107 -15.25 8.22 4.87
C ARG A 107 -15.49 6.79 4.37
N GLN A 108 -15.73 6.69 3.06
CA GLN A 108 -15.97 5.41 2.38
C GLN A 108 -14.71 4.88 1.68
N HIS A 109 -13.85 5.76 1.17
CA HIS A 109 -12.73 5.39 0.30
C HIS A 109 -11.38 5.66 0.94
N VAL A 110 -10.43 4.75 0.69
CA VAL A 110 -8.99 4.95 0.92
C VAL A 110 -8.26 4.63 -0.37
N PHE A 111 -7.38 5.53 -0.80
CA PHE A 111 -6.67 5.45 -2.06
C PHE A 111 -5.25 4.92 -1.85
N TYR A 112 -4.75 4.09 -2.76
CA TYR A 112 -3.38 3.58 -2.71
C TYR A 112 -2.71 3.59 -4.08
N ILE A 113 -1.49 4.10 -4.18
CA ILE A 113 -0.65 3.93 -5.38
C ILE A 113 0.73 3.44 -4.99
N GLY A 114 1.24 2.43 -5.69
CA GLY A 114 2.62 1.99 -5.54
C GLY A 114 2.84 0.49 -5.67
N ALA A 115 3.82 -0.02 -4.93
CA ALA A 115 4.23 -1.42 -5.01
C ALA A 115 3.16 -2.38 -4.45
N ILE A 116 3.06 -3.57 -5.04
CA ILE A 116 2.04 -4.57 -4.67
C ILE A 116 2.15 -5.06 -3.22
N HIS A 117 3.34 -5.07 -2.63
CA HIS A 117 3.56 -5.49 -1.24
C HIS A 117 2.79 -4.63 -0.22
N HIS A 118 3.00 -3.31 -0.26
CA HIS A 118 2.33 -2.36 0.64
C HIS A 118 0.81 -2.31 0.40
N TYR A 119 0.37 -2.54 -0.85
CA TYR A 119 -1.05 -2.74 -1.12
C TYR A 119 -1.61 -3.90 -0.32
N PHE A 120 -0.93 -5.06 -0.31
CA PHE A 120 -1.42 -6.22 0.44
C PHE A 120 -1.40 -5.99 1.95
N ILE A 121 -0.39 -5.29 2.48
CA ILE A 121 -0.39 -4.88 3.89
C ILE A 121 -1.63 -4.04 4.22
N LEU A 122 -1.92 -3.01 3.41
CA LEU A 122 -3.11 -2.17 3.56
C LEU A 122 -4.41 -2.97 3.40
N HIS A 123 -4.45 -3.86 2.42
CA HIS A 123 -5.60 -4.74 2.17
C HIS A 123 -5.90 -5.61 3.39
N PHE A 124 -4.92 -6.36 3.89
CA PHE A 124 -5.13 -7.23 5.05
C PHE A 124 -5.43 -6.43 6.32
N ALA A 125 -4.84 -5.26 6.51
CA ALA A 125 -5.18 -4.37 7.62
C ALA A 125 -6.66 -3.96 7.56
N ASN A 126 -7.16 -3.57 6.38
CA ASN A 126 -8.56 -3.21 6.16
C ASN A 126 -9.49 -4.42 6.39
N GLU A 127 -9.10 -5.62 5.91
CA GLU A 127 -9.83 -6.87 6.15
C GLU A 127 -9.94 -7.20 7.64
N THR A 128 -8.83 -7.09 8.39
CA THR A 128 -8.80 -7.33 9.85
C THR A 128 -9.75 -6.40 10.61
N THR A 129 -10.01 -5.20 10.09
CA THR A 129 -10.97 -4.25 10.66
C THR A 129 -12.42 -4.43 10.18
N GLY A 130 -12.74 -5.50 9.46
CA GLY A 130 -14.09 -5.72 8.92
C GLY A 130 -14.40 -4.91 7.66
N ARG A 131 -13.37 -4.52 6.90
CA ARG A 131 -13.45 -3.75 5.64
C ARG A 131 -14.18 -2.40 5.78
N PRO A 132 -13.74 -1.51 6.69
CA PRO A 132 -14.38 -0.21 6.92
C PRO A 132 -14.30 0.73 5.71
N PHE A 133 -13.37 0.49 4.78
CA PHE A 133 -13.16 1.29 3.58
C PHE A 133 -13.15 0.46 2.31
N HIS A 134 -13.64 1.05 1.21
CA HIS A 134 -13.37 0.58 -0.14
C HIS A 134 -11.99 1.06 -0.57
N LEU A 135 -11.07 0.11 -0.81
CA LEU A 135 -9.72 0.42 -1.27
C LEU A 135 -9.69 0.61 -2.80
N VAL A 136 -9.42 1.84 -3.23
CA VAL A 136 -9.19 2.18 -4.64
C VAL A 136 -7.69 2.25 -4.88
N ARG A 137 -7.17 1.51 -5.86
CA ARG A 137 -5.72 1.34 -6.03
C ARG A 137 -5.19 1.56 -7.43
N GLU A 138 -3.92 1.91 -7.54
CA GLU A 138 -3.13 1.85 -8.77
C GLU A 138 -1.82 1.10 -8.47
N ILE A 139 -1.62 -0.05 -9.10
CA ILE A 139 -0.41 -0.87 -8.94
C ILE A 139 0.31 -0.90 -10.29
N PRO A 140 1.37 -0.11 -10.47
CA PRO A 140 2.04 0.03 -11.76
C PRO A 140 2.67 -1.29 -12.20
N ALA A 141 2.33 -1.77 -13.41
CA ALA A 141 2.68 -3.11 -13.88
C ALA A 141 4.20 -3.35 -13.98
N ARG A 142 4.97 -2.36 -14.44
CA ARG A 142 6.44 -2.43 -14.53
C ARG A 142 7.15 -1.74 -13.35
N GLY A 143 6.45 -1.58 -12.22
CA GLY A 143 6.97 -0.94 -11.02
C GLY A 143 7.35 0.52 -11.25
N VAL A 144 8.51 0.94 -10.74
CA VAL A 144 8.98 2.34 -10.76
C VAL A 144 8.95 2.98 -12.16
N ARG A 145 9.13 2.18 -13.22
CA ARG A 145 9.11 2.67 -14.61
C ARG A 145 7.78 3.32 -15.01
N ASP A 146 6.68 2.85 -14.43
CA ASP A 146 5.33 3.29 -14.77
C ASP A 146 4.76 4.30 -13.76
N PHE A 147 5.51 4.66 -12.71
CA PHE A 147 5.00 5.48 -11.61
C PHE A 147 4.49 6.85 -12.05
N ALA A 148 5.15 7.50 -13.01
CA ALA A 148 4.75 8.83 -13.46
C ALA A 148 3.41 8.83 -14.20
N GLU A 149 3.22 7.90 -15.14
CA GLU A 149 1.94 7.78 -15.86
C GLU A 149 0.84 7.27 -14.94
N ALA A 150 1.13 6.25 -14.13
CA ALA A 150 0.20 5.71 -13.16
C ALA A 150 -0.27 6.79 -12.17
N ALA A 151 0.61 7.67 -11.70
CA ALA A 151 0.21 8.74 -10.79
C ALA A 151 -0.68 9.80 -11.45
N LYS A 152 -0.48 10.11 -12.73
CA LYS A 152 -1.37 11.02 -13.48
C LYS A 152 -2.76 10.42 -13.65
N HIS A 153 -2.82 9.16 -14.06
CA HIS A 153 -4.07 8.42 -14.18
C HIS A 153 -4.80 8.34 -12.84
N PHE A 154 -4.08 7.93 -11.80
CA PHE A 154 -4.65 7.75 -10.47
C PHE A 154 -5.11 9.07 -9.83
N HIS A 155 -4.43 10.19 -10.10
CA HIS A 155 -4.90 11.51 -9.69
C HIS A 155 -6.30 11.81 -10.23
N ALA A 156 -6.54 11.58 -11.53
CA ALA A 156 -7.86 11.72 -12.13
C ALA A 156 -8.88 10.76 -11.50
N THR A 157 -8.50 9.49 -11.30
CA THR A 157 -9.35 8.50 -10.63
C THR A 157 -9.78 8.94 -9.22
N ILE A 158 -8.85 9.48 -8.41
CA ILE A 158 -9.17 9.97 -7.07
C ILE A 158 -10.22 11.07 -7.15
N LEU A 159 -10.03 12.06 -8.03
CA LEU A 159 -10.95 13.20 -8.16
C LEU A 159 -12.33 12.75 -8.63
N GLU A 160 -12.38 11.83 -9.60
CA GLU A 160 -13.64 11.28 -10.11
C GLU A 160 -14.39 10.48 -9.04
N THR A 161 -13.71 9.60 -8.31
CA THR A 161 -14.32 8.84 -7.21
C THR A 161 -14.83 9.75 -6.10
N VAL A 162 -14.12 10.85 -5.80
CA VAL A 162 -14.56 11.83 -4.79
C VAL A 162 -15.77 12.61 -5.27
N ALA A 163 -15.82 12.99 -6.55
CA ALA A 163 -16.92 13.74 -7.13
C ALA A 163 -18.21 12.89 -7.28
N THR A 164 -18.06 11.62 -7.63
CA THR A 164 -19.20 10.72 -7.92
C THR A 164 -19.60 9.84 -6.73
N GLY A 165 -18.70 9.68 -5.75
CA GLY A 165 -18.83 8.67 -4.70
C GLY A 165 -18.66 7.23 -5.20
N GLN A 166 -18.30 7.02 -6.47
CA GLN A 166 -18.19 5.70 -7.08
C GLN A 166 -16.74 5.33 -7.37
N ALA A 167 -16.29 4.21 -6.82
CA ALA A 167 -15.00 3.63 -7.14
C ALA A 167 -15.06 2.90 -8.49
N PRO A 168 -14.02 3.03 -9.35
CA PRO A 168 -13.98 2.29 -10.60
C PRO A 168 -13.91 0.78 -10.36
N ALA A 169 -14.38 -0.01 -11.32
CA ALA A 169 -14.19 -1.45 -11.30
C ALA A 169 -12.69 -1.77 -11.38
N GLN A 170 -12.18 -2.55 -10.43
CA GLN A 170 -10.75 -2.90 -10.37
C GLN A 170 -10.54 -4.41 -10.45
N ALA A 171 -9.70 -4.85 -11.38
CA ALA A 171 -9.27 -6.24 -11.45
C ALA A 171 -8.56 -6.63 -10.13
N PRO A 172 -8.87 -7.79 -9.52
CA PRO A 172 -8.29 -8.19 -8.25
C PRO A 172 -6.76 -8.26 -8.34
N ALA A 173 -6.07 -7.68 -7.36
CA ALA A 173 -4.62 -7.84 -7.26
C ALA A 173 -4.28 -9.31 -6.94
N SER A 174 -3.25 -9.84 -7.58
CA SER A 174 -2.89 -11.26 -7.45
C SER A 174 -1.92 -11.48 -6.28
N LEU A 175 -2.42 -12.05 -5.17
CA LEU A 175 -1.58 -12.45 -4.04
C LEU A 175 -0.61 -13.57 -4.46
N ALA A 176 -1.03 -14.44 -5.37
CA ALA A 176 -0.16 -15.46 -5.95
C ALA A 176 1.02 -14.84 -6.73
N SER A 177 0.79 -13.72 -7.45
CA SER A 177 1.85 -12.97 -8.13
C SER A 177 2.83 -12.36 -7.12
N LEU A 178 2.34 -11.75 -6.03
CA LEU A 178 3.20 -11.25 -4.96
C LEU A 178 4.02 -12.39 -4.31
N ALA A 179 3.37 -13.49 -3.91
CA ALA A 179 4.01 -14.59 -3.17
C ALA A 179 5.07 -15.34 -4.02
N SER A 180 4.88 -15.40 -5.34
CA SER A 180 5.83 -16.01 -6.28
C SER A 180 6.94 -15.05 -6.74
N GLY A 181 6.76 -13.74 -6.56
CA GLY A 181 7.72 -12.71 -6.95
C GLY A 181 8.94 -12.61 -6.03
N ARG A 182 10.06 -12.13 -6.58
CA ARG A 182 11.20 -11.61 -5.79
C ARG A 182 10.95 -10.13 -5.46
N GLY A 183 10.29 -9.87 -4.33
CA GLY A 183 10.28 -8.53 -3.75
C GLY A 183 11.58 -8.25 -2.99
N ARG A 184 12.06 -7.00 -2.99
CA ARG A 184 12.99 -6.53 -1.95
C ARG A 184 12.15 -6.20 -0.71
N TYR A 185 12.69 -6.41 0.49
CA TYR A 185 12.05 -6.01 1.75
C TYR A 185 10.73 -6.73 2.07
N THR A 186 10.59 -8.01 1.70
CA THR A 186 9.36 -8.78 1.98
C THR A 186 9.68 -10.20 2.41
N HIS A 187 8.94 -10.74 3.39
CA HIS A 187 9.17 -12.11 3.83
C HIS A 187 8.37 -13.11 3.00
N ARG A 188 9.01 -13.75 2.01
CA ARG A 188 8.31 -14.69 1.11
C ARG A 188 7.51 -15.78 1.85
N LYS A 189 8.06 -16.37 2.92
CA LYS A 189 7.34 -17.41 3.68
C LYS A 189 6.08 -16.87 4.35
N PHE A 190 6.07 -15.58 4.74
CA PHE A 190 4.88 -14.95 5.32
C PHE A 190 3.76 -14.89 4.27
N TRP A 191 4.03 -14.33 3.10
CA TRP A 191 3.03 -14.20 2.04
C TRP A 191 2.57 -15.55 1.47
N HIS A 192 3.46 -16.55 1.43
CA HIS A 192 3.07 -17.92 1.13
C HIS A 192 2.12 -18.50 2.19
N ALA A 193 2.40 -18.31 3.49
CA ALA A 193 1.50 -18.77 4.55
C ALA A 193 0.13 -18.09 4.46
N VAL A 194 0.10 -16.76 4.26
CA VAL A 194 -1.14 -15.99 4.06
C VAL A 194 -1.92 -16.49 2.84
N LEU A 195 -1.23 -16.80 1.73
CA LEU A 195 -1.88 -17.37 0.55
C LEU A 195 -2.52 -18.74 0.84
N VAL A 196 -1.83 -19.61 1.57
CA VAL A 196 -2.36 -20.92 1.97
C VAL A 196 -3.59 -20.75 2.87
N GLU A 197 -3.50 -19.91 3.91
CA GLU A 197 -4.63 -19.60 4.80
C GLU A 197 -5.84 -19.08 4.03
N ALA A 198 -5.64 -18.15 3.09
CA ALA A 198 -6.71 -17.60 2.27
C ALA A 198 -7.37 -18.64 1.36
N LEU A 199 -6.59 -19.57 0.80
CA LEU A 199 -7.11 -20.67 -0.02
C LEU A 199 -7.87 -21.70 0.82
N GLU A 200 -7.38 -22.02 2.02
CA GLU A 200 -8.04 -22.94 2.95
C GLU A 200 -9.34 -22.37 3.51
N GLY A 201 -9.37 -21.07 3.85
CA GLY A 201 -10.58 -20.38 4.28
C GLY A 201 -11.68 -20.43 3.21
N ARG A 202 -11.32 -20.23 1.94
CA ARG A 202 -12.27 -20.36 0.80
C ARG A 202 -12.79 -21.78 0.61
N ARG A 203 -11.93 -22.80 0.80
CA ARG A 203 -12.35 -24.21 0.77
C ARG A 203 -13.38 -24.52 1.85
N ARG A 204 -13.15 -24.04 3.08
CA ARG A 204 -14.07 -24.23 4.20
C ARG A 204 -15.43 -23.55 3.99
N LEU A 205 -15.45 -22.44 3.24
CA LEU A 205 -16.67 -21.70 2.89
C LEU A 205 -17.36 -22.20 1.60
N GLY A 206 -16.90 -23.30 0.99
CA GLY A 206 -17.49 -23.85 -0.24
C GLY A 206 -17.36 -22.94 -1.46
N GLN A 207 -16.49 -21.93 -1.43
CA GLN A 207 -16.30 -21.01 -2.54
C GLN A 207 -15.36 -21.60 -3.59
N PRO A 208 -15.64 -21.45 -4.90
CA PRO A 208 -14.79 -21.98 -5.95
C PRO A 208 -13.39 -21.37 -5.85
N LEU A 209 -12.38 -22.23 -5.77
CA LEU A 209 -10.98 -21.82 -5.84
C LEU A 209 -10.74 -21.20 -7.22
N LEU A 210 -10.24 -19.96 -7.24
CA LEU A 210 -9.68 -19.39 -8.46
C LEU A 210 -8.56 -20.34 -8.89
N ARG A 211 -8.82 -21.15 -9.93
CA ARG A 211 -7.79 -21.96 -10.56
C ARG A 211 -6.66 -20.99 -10.90
N PRO A 212 -5.40 -21.27 -10.52
CA PRO A 212 -4.29 -20.47 -11.01
C PRO A 212 -4.41 -20.46 -12.53
N ALA A 213 -4.41 -19.27 -13.12
CA ALA A 213 -4.35 -19.13 -14.57
C ALA A 213 -3.22 -20.03 -15.03
N ARG A 214 -3.55 -21.03 -15.86
CA ARG A 214 -2.53 -21.87 -16.49
C ARG A 214 -1.52 -20.90 -17.09
N GLN A 215 -0.28 -20.94 -16.62
CA GLN A 215 0.82 -20.29 -17.32
C GLN A 215 0.76 -20.83 -18.75
N GLY A 216 0.28 -19.99 -19.68
CA GLY A 216 0.39 -20.27 -21.09
C GLY A 216 1.87 -20.50 -21.36
N ARG A 217 2.21 -21.69 -21.85
CA ARG A 217 3.53 -21.93 -22.41
C ARG A 217 3.72 -20.88 -23.50
N LEU A 218 4.66 -19.97 -23.30
CA LEU A 218 5.17 -19.17 -24.40
C LEU A 218 5.70 -20.14 -25.46
N PRO A 219 5.37 -19.97 -26.75
CA PRO A 219 6.04 -20.70 -27.80
C PRO A 219 7.52 -20.31 -27.77
N LYS A 220 8.39 -21.31 -27.86
CA LYS A 220 9.81 -21.10 -28.11
C LYS A 220 9.93 -20.45 -29.50
N LEU A 221 10.53 -19.27 -29.55
CA LEU A 221 11.19 -18.72 -30.74
C LEU A 221 12.69 -18.67 -30.42
#